data_AF-W7Z528-F1
#
_entry.id   AF-W7Z528-F1
#
_cell.length_a   1.000
_cell.length_b   1.000
_cell.length_c   1.000
_cell.angle_alpha   90.00
_cell.angle_beta   90.00
_cell.angle_gamma   90.00
#
_symmetry.space_group_name_H-M   'P 1'
#
loop_
_entity.id
_entity.type
_entity.pdbx_description
1 polymer ?
#
loop_
_entity_poly.entity_id
_entity_poly.type
_entity_poly.pdbx_seq_one_letter_code
_entity_poly.pdbx_strand_id
1 'polypeptide(L)'
;MGAIDYYKRELNRIAWRIQDRVKRQHRREITLPIEIKAAVPSFAETSDNRMLVQHLFEKLPDHLGKKIIYDIYIHGKKEIEIACELQISQQAVNRWKRKTILQLRQMLLL
;
A
#
# COMPACT_ATOMS: atom_id res chain seq x y z
N MET A 1 -38.64 18.11 6.51
CA MET A 1 -38.12 16.97 5.72
C MET A 1 -39.03 15.78 5.98
N GLY A 2 -39.68 15.25 4.95
CA GLY A 2 -40.62 14.13 5.11
C GLY A 2 -39.89 12.82 5.35
N ALA A 3 -40.59 11.83 5.94
CA ALA A 3 -40.04 10.50 6.19
C ALA A 3 -39.46 9.86 4.91
N ILE A 4 -40.09 10.10 3.76
CA ILE A 4 -39.64 9.60 2.45
C ILE A 4 -38.27 10.15 2.06
N ASP A 5 -38.00 11.43 2.29
CA ASP A 5 -36.71 12.05 1.96
C ASP A 5 -35.58 11.50 2.83
N TYR A 6 -35.89 11.22 4.10
CA TYR A 6 -34.97 10.56 5.02
C TYR A 6 -34.57 9.17 4.53
N TYR A 7 -35.54 8.33 4.15
CA TYR A 7 -35.26 6.98 3.66
C TYR A 7 -34.51 7.00 2.32
N LYS A 8 -34.87 7.90 1.39
CA LYS A 8 -34.12 8.09 0.13
C LYS A 8 -32.65 8.45 0.39
N ARG A 9 -32.39 9.34 1.36
CA ARG A 9 -31.02 9.72 1.73
C ARG A 9 -30.24 8.54 2.30
N GLU A 10 -30.81 7.75 3.21
CA GLU A 10 -30.11 6.59 3.77
C GLU A 10 -29.86 5.49 2.72
N LEU A 11 -30.83 5.23 1.83
CA LEU A 11 -30.64 4.30 0.70
C LEU A 11 -29.47 4.74 -0.20
N ASN A 12 -29.42 6.02 -0.58
CA ASN A 12 -28.32 6.56 -1.36
C ASN A 12 -26.97 6.44 -0.64
N ARG A 13 -26.94 6.66 0.69
CA ARG A 13 -25.73 6.53 1.49
C ARG A 13 -25.22 5.09 1.53
N ILE A 14 -26.12 4.12 1.67
CA ILE A 14 -25.79 2.68 1.65
C ILE A 14 -25.26 2.29 0.27
N ALA A 15 -25.96 2.69 -0.80
CA ALA A 15 -25.54 2.41 -2.17
C ALA A 15 -24.15 2.98 -2.46
N TRP A 16 -23.87 4.21 -2.03
CA TRP A 16 -22.55 4.83 -2.20
C TRP A 16 -21.46 4.05 -1.48
N ARG A 17 -21.69 3.58 -0.24
CA ARG A 17 -20.73 2.76 0.51
C ARG A 17 -20.43 1.43 -0.19
N ILE A 18 -21.45 0.79 -0.77
CA ILE A 18 -21.27 -0.45 -1.54
C ILE A 18 -20.40 -0.18 -2.77
N GLN A 19 -20.74 0.85 -3.55
CA GLN A 19 -19.98 1.22 -4.74
C GLN A 19 -18.54 1.61 -4.42
N ASP A 20 -18.33 2.39 -3.38
CA ASP A 20 -17.00 2.82 -2.96
C ASP A 20 -16.15 1.62 -2.48
N ARG A 21 -16.74 0.67 -1.77
CA ARG A 21 -16.08 -0.58 -1.39
C ARG A 21 -15.63 -1.38 -2.61
N VAL A 22 -16.51 -1.56 -3.60
CA VAL A 22 -16.20 -2.28 -4.85
C VAL A 22 -15.09 -1.55 -5.61
N LYS A 23 -15.16 -0.22 -5.74
CA LYS A 23 -14.11 0.58 -6.39
C LYS A 23 -12.77 0.46 -5.66
N ARG A 24 -12.75 0.48 -4.33
CA ARG A 24 -11.54 0.28 -3.53
C ARG A 24 -10.96 -1.11 -3.67
N GLN A 25 -11.81 -2.14 -3.71
CA GLN A 25 -11.39 -3.52 -3.94
C GLN A 25 -10.80 -3.67 -5.34
N HIS A 26 -11.50 -3.20 -6.38
CA HIS A 26 -11.03 -3.25 -7.76
C HIS A 26 -9.70 -2.51 -7.96
N ARG A 27 -9.49 -1.36 -7.30
CA ARG A 27 -8.19 -0.65 -7.32
C ARG A 27 -7.05 -1.41 -6.65
N ARG A 28 -7.36 -2.35 -5.75
CA ARG A 28 -6.39 -3.21 -5.05
C ARG A 28 -6.21 -4.56 -5.74
N GLU A 29 -7.19 -4.98 -6.52
CA GLU A 29 -7.08 -6.12 -7.42
C GLU A 29 -6.18 -5.69 -8.60
N ILE A 30 -4.95 -6.19 -8.59
CA ILE A 30 -4.15 -6.19 -9.81
C ILE A 30 -4.80 -7.21 -10.73
N THR A 31 -5.23 -6.80 -11.92
CA THR A 31 -5.49 -7.74 -13.02
C THR A 31 -4.18 -8.47 -13.25
N LEU A 32 -4.02 -9.65 -12.65
CA LEU A 32 -2.84 -10.48 -12.86
C LEU A 32 -2.83 -10.80 -14.35
N PRO A 33 -1.80 -10.36 -15.11
CA PRO A 33 -1.60 -10.90 -16.44
C PRO A 33 -1.60 -12.42 -16.29
N ILE A 34 -2.37 -13.11 -17.12
CA ILE A 34 -2.51 -14.57 -17.14
C ILE A 34 -1.13 -15.27 -17.23
N GLU A 35 -0.08 -14.52 -17.60
CA GLU A 35 1.32 -14.95 -17.70
C GLU A 35 2.19 -14.77 -16.45
N ILE A 36 1.68 -14.30 -15.30
CA ILE A 36 2.42 -14.50 -14.05
C ILE A 36 2.24 -15.97 -13.68
N LYS A 37 3.04 -16.83 -14.30
CA LYS A 37 3.24 -18.21 -13.83
C LYS A 37 3.53 -18.09 -12.34
N ALA A 38 2.67 -18.70 -11.53
CA ALA A 38 2.92 -18.97 -10.12
C ALA A 38 4.05 -20.00 -9.97
N ALA A 39 5.20 -19.75 -10.61
CA ALA A 39 6.40 -20.51 -10.43
C ALA A 39 6.97 -20.10 -9.07
N VAL A 40 7.23 -21.10 -8.23
CA VAL A 40 8.07 -20.89 -7.05
C VAL A 40 9.41 -20.35 -7.55
N PRO A 41 9.86 -19.17 -7.10
CA PRO A 41 11.11 -18.60 -7.58
C PRO A 41 12.26 -19.57 -7.27
N SER A 42 13.22 -19.66 -8.18
CA SER A 42 14.45 -20.43 -7.95
C SER A 42 15.21 -19.89 -6.73
N PHE A 43 16.08 -20.71 -6.14
CA PHE A 43 17.00 -20.24 -5.09
C PHE A 43 17.84 -19.04 -5.56
N ALA A 44 18.30 -19.08 -6.82
CA ALA A 44 19.04 -17.97 -7.43
C ALA A 44 18.18 -16.70 -7.50
N GLU A 45 16.97 -16.79 -8.06
CA GLU A 45 16.04 -15.66 -8.15
C GLU A 45 15.66 -15.10 -6.77
N THR A 46 15.50 -15.96 -5.77
CA THR A 46 15.18 -15.53 -4.39
C THR A 46 16.37 -14.79 -3.77
N SER A 47 17.59 -15.29 -3.98
CA SER A 47 18.84 -14.67 -3.53
C SER A 47 19.06 -13.31 -4.21
N ASP A 48 18.90 -13.26 -5.54
CA ASP A 48 19.02 -12.04 -6.34
C ASP A 48 17.99 -10.99 -5.92
N ASN A 49 16.74 -11.39 -5.71
CA ASN A 49 15.68 -10.50 -5.22
C ASN A 49 16.03 -9.95 -3.83
N ARG A 50 16.57 -10.76 -2.93
CA ARG A 50 16.99 -10.30 -1.60
C ARG A 50 18.13 -9.28 -1.69
N MET A 51 19.12 -9.53 -2.53
CA MET A 51 20.23 -8.59 -2.78
C MET A 51 19.72 -7.28 -3.39
N LEU A 52 18.83 -7.36 -4.38
CA LEU A 52 18.21 -6.21 -5.02
C LEU A 52 17.43 -5.37 -3.99
N VAL A 53 16.58 -5.99 -3.19
CA VAL A 53 15.81 -5.32 -2.14
C VAL A 53 16.76 -4.60 -1.18
N GLN A 54 17.82 -5.27 -0.71
CA GLN A 54 18.80 -4.66 0.21
C GLN A 54 19.48 -3.43 -0.42
N HIS A 55 19.95 -3.54 -1.66
CA HIS A 55 20.57 -2.44 -2.40
C HIS A 55 19.63 -1.23 -2.58
N LEU A 56 18.35 -1.49 -2.89
CA LEU A 56 17.35 -0.43 -3.01
C LEU A 56 17.13 0.28 -1.67
N PHE A 57 17.05 -0.47 -0.56
CA PHE A 57 16.92 0.11 0.77
C PHE A 57 18.16 0.91 1.20
N GLU A 58 19.36 0.51 0.78
CA GLU A 58 20.61 1.24 1.05
C GLU A 58 20.69 2.56 0.28
N LYS A 59 20.19 2.59 -0.95
CA LYS A 59 20.15 3.80 -1.79
C LYS A 59 19.04 4.80 -1.43
N LEU A 60 18.06 4.42 -0.61
CA LEU A 60 17.01 5.34 -0.19
C LEU A 60 17.61 6.49 0.66
N PRO A 61 17.43 7.76 0.26
CA PRO A 61 18.06 8.89 0.95
C PRO A 61 17.38 9.23 2.30
N ASP A 62 16.15 8.80 2.49
CA ASP A 62 15.32 9.21 3.62
C ASP A 62 15.18 8.11 4.67
N HIS A 63 15.79 8.31 5.83
CA HIS A 63 15.74 7.34 6.94
C HIS A 63 14.33 7.09 7.46
N LEU A 64 13.46 8.11 7.47
CA LEU A 64 12.10 7.98 7.98
C LEU A 64 11.24 7.18 6.99
N GLY A 65 11.33 7.51 5.71
CA GLY A 65 10.67 6.75 4.65
C GLY A 65 11.13 5.28 4.61
N LYS A 66 12.44 5.06 4.75
CA LYS A 66 13.05 3.73 4.84
C LYS A 66 12.47 2.91 5.99
N LYS A 67 12.43 3.48 7.20
CA LYS A 67 11.86 2.85 8.40
C LYS A 67 10.39 2.49 8.20
N ILE A 68 9.58 3.43 7.71
CA ILE A 68 8.15 3.23 7.49
C ILE A 68 7.89 2.05 6.52
N ILE A 69 8.61 1.98 5.40
CA ILE A 69 8.46 0.87 4.45
C ILE A 69 8.92 -0.46 5.06
N TYR A 70 10.03 -0.46 5.81
CA TYR A 70 10.52 -1.67 6.48
C TYR A 70 9.51 -2.20 7.50
N ASP A 71 8.96 -1.32 8.34
CA ASP A 71 7.97 -1.70 9.35
C ASP A 71 6.67 -2.23 8.73
N ILE A 72 6.23 -1.67 7.60
CA ILE A 72 5.02 -2.14 6.91
C ILE A 72 5.23 -3.52 6.27
N TYR A 73 6.30 -3.68 5.48
CA TYR A 73 6.42 -4.84 4.57
C TYR A 73 7.30 -5.95 5.11
N ILE A 74 8.24 -5.66 6.01
CA ILE A 74 9.11 -6.67 6.64
C ILE A 74 8.57 -7.06 8.01
N HIS A 75 8.16 -6.09 8.83
CA HIS A 75 7.59 -6.37 10.16
C HIS A 75 6.07 -6.55 10.19
N GLY A 76 5.36 -6.26 9.09
CA GLY A 76 3.91 -6.44 9.00
C GLY A 76 3.09 -5.47 9.86
N LYS A 77 3.66 -4.35 10.31
CA LYS A 77 2.97 -3.36 11.14
C LYS A 77 1.93 -2.59 10.34
N LYS A 78 0.84 -2.21 11.00
CA LYS A 78 -0.18 -1.32 10.43
C LYS A 78 0.31 0.14 10.50
N GLU A 79 -0.15 0.96 9.55
CA GLU A 79 0.17 2.39 9.54
C GLU A 79 -0.19 3.12 10.83
N ILE A 80 -1.24 2.68 11.53
CA ILE A 80 -1.67 3.28 12.79
C ILE A 80 -0.73 2.94 13.96
N GLU A 81 -0.15 1.75 13.96
CA GLU A 81 0.83 1.32 14.95
C GLU A 81 2.12 2.12 14.75
N ILE A 82 2.58 2.24 13.50
CA ILE A 82 3.74 3.06 13.11
C ILE A 82 3.50 4.54 13.44
N ALA A 83 2.30 5.07 13.20
CA ALA A 83 1.93 6.43 13.54
C ALA A 83 2.06 6.70 15.05
N CYS A 84 1.61 5.76 15.88
CA CYS A 84 1.75 5.86 17.34
C CYS A 84 3.22 5.81 17.77
N GLU A 85 4.01 4.88 17.22
CA GLU A 85 5.44 4.75 17.53
C GLU A 85 6.26 5.98 17.14
N LEU A 86 5.92 6.60 16.01
CA LEU A 86 6.61 7.78 15.48
C LEU A 86 6.01 9.11 15.97
N GLN A 87 4.93 9.07 16.76
CA GLN A 87 4.19 10.25 17.23
C GLN A 87 3.78 11.20 16.10
N ILE A 88 3.38 10.65 14.96
CA ILE A 88 2.88 11.41 13.80
C ILE A 88 1.49 10.94 13.42
N SER A 89 0.78 11.73 12.60
CA SER A 89 -0.52 11.28 12.09
C SER A 89 -0.38 10.08 11.14
N GLN A 90 -1.38 9.20 11.12
CA GLN A 90 -1.48 8.13 10.12
C GLN A 90 -1.41 8.68 8.67
N GLN A 91 -1.93 9.90 8.45
CA GLN A 91 -1.82 10.58 7.16
C GLN A 91 -0.38 10.94 6.80
N ALA A 92 0.45 11.32 7.78
CA ALA A 92 1.87 11.55 7.57
C ALA A 92 2.59 10.23 7.21
N VAL A 93 2.29 9.13 7.90
CA VAL A 93 2.82 7.79 7.57
C VAL A 93 2.46 7.41 6.13
N ASN A 94 1.20 7.58 5.73
CA ASN A 94 0.76 7.27 4.36
C ASN A 94 1.44 8.17 3.31
N ARG A 95 1.65 9.46 3.60
CA ARG A 95 2.41 10.37 2.72
C ARG A 95 3.84 9.87 2.52
N TRP A 96 4.52 9.52 3.61
CA TRP A 96 5.87 8.95 3.55
C TRP A 96 5.91 7.64 2.78
N LYS A 97 5.00 6.71 3.09
CA LYS A 97 4.87 5.44 2.37
C LYS A 97 4.76 5.64 0.86
N ARG A 98 3.87 6.55 0.42
CA ARG A 98 3.68 6.86 -1.01
C ARG A 98 4.94 7.47 -1.65
N LYS A 99 5.56 8.44 -0.97
CA LYS A 99 6.80 9.09 -1.44
C LYS A 99 7.91 8.06 -1.65
N THR A 100 8.14 7.19 -0.66
CA THR A 100 9.22 6.19 -0.71
C THR A 100 8.93 5.10 -1.74
N ILE A 101 7.69 4.62 -1.87
CA ILE A 101 7.33 3.66 -2.94
C ILE A 101 7.57 4.28 -4.33
N LEU A 102 7.24 5.56 -4.53
CA LEU A 102 7.48 6.23 -5.80
C LEU A 102 8.99 6.29 -6.12
N GLN A 103 9.83 6.58 -5.13
CA GLN A 103 11.29 6.58 -5.27
C GLN A 103 11.81 5.17 -5.64
N LEU A 104 11.37 4.14 -4.92
CA LEU A 104 11.73 2.75 -5.22
C LEU A 104 11.31 2.35 -6.64
N ARG A 105 10.11 2.75 -7.07
CA ARG A 105 9.63 2.52 -8.44
C ARG A 105 10.52 3.20 -9.48
N GLN A 106 10.92 4.46 -9.24
CA GLN A 106 11.82 5.17 -10.15
C GLN A 106 13.18 4.47 -10.27
N MET A 107 13.69 3.92 -9.16
CA MET A 107 14.95 3.17 -9.15
C MET A 107 14.88 1.83 -9.87
N LEU A 108 13.69 1.20 -9.95
CA LEU A 108 13.45 -0.05 -10.67
C LEU A 108 13.18 0.12 -12.17
N LEU A 109 12.75 1.33 -12.58
CA LEU A 109 12.48 1.66 -13.99
C LEU A 109 13.70 2.31 -14.68
N LEU A 110 14.82 2.42 -13.98
CA LEU A 110 16.13 2.84 -14.48
C LEU A 110 17.02 1.59 -14.65
#